data_AF-A0A2N0KFY3-F1
#
_entry.id   AF-A0A2N0KFY3-F1
#
_cell.length_a   1.000
_cell.length_b   1.000
_cell.length_c   1.000
_cell.angle_alpha   90.00
_cell.angle_beta   90.00
_cell.angle_gamma   90.00
#
_symmetry.space_group_name_H-M   'P 1'
#
loop_
_entity.id
_entity.type
_entity.pdbx_description
1 polymer ?
#
loop_
_entity_poly.entity_id
_entity_poly.type
_entity_poly.pdbx_seq_one_letter_code
_entity_poly.pdbx_strand_id
1 'polypeptide(L)'
;MIAIGAPVGLMLLFLAAFDTWHHHGTPLLGAMAANLAIGGGLLAAFTRFIRNWDVILGFFLALVISVVTVIVLQQTDHDGTALATTLKWVGVIVFLGLNVLIPLQILSNGVIPMLNRNEARRAAESEA
;
A
#
# COMPACT_ATOMS: atom_id res chain seq x y z
N MET A 1 5.62 -0.70 15.79
CA MET A 1 5.87 -2.08 15.33
C MET A 1 5.05 -2.44 14.09
N ILE A 2 3.76 -2.08 14.00
CA ILE A 2 2.90 -2.34 12.83
C ILE A 2 3.50 -1.81 11.51
N ALA A 3 4.17 -0.65 11.54
CA ALA A 3 4.72 0.00 10.35
C ALA A 3 5.93 -0.72 9.70
N ILE A 4 6.62 -1.60 10.45
CA ILE A 4 7.71 -2.44 9.92
C ILE A 4 7.18 -3.75 9.36
N GLY A 5 6.08 -4.28 9.93
CA GLY A 5 5.48 -5.54 9.50
C GLY A 5 4.66 -5.43 8.21
N ALA A 6 4.03 -4.28 7.94
CA ALA A 6 3.22 -4.06 6.74
C ALA A 6 3.98 -4.30 5.41
N PRO A 7 5.18 -3.73 5.17
CA PRO A 7 5.92 -3.96 3.93
C PRO A 7 6.37 -5.42 3.75
N VAL A 8 6.81 -6.07 4.84
CA VAL A 8 7.20 -7.50 4.81
C VAL A 8 5.99 -8.40 4.56
N GLY A 9 4.85 -8.11 5.20
CA GLY A 9 3.61 -8.86 5.00
C GLY A 9 3.06 -8.75 3.57
N LEU A 10 3.07 -7.54 2.99
CA LEU A 10 2.65 -7.34 1.60
C LEU A 10 3.58 -8.07 0.61
N MET A 11 4.88 -8.17 0.93
CA MET A 11 5.87 -8.86 0.09
C MET A 11 5.62 -10.37 0.10
N LEU A 12 5.33 -10.93 1.27
CA LEU A 12 4.95 -12.34 1.42
C LEU A 12 3.62 -12.66 0.71
N LEU A 13 2.64 -11.76 0.80
CA LEU A 13 1.37 -11.89 0.11
C LEU A 13 1.54 -11.82 -1.41
N PHE A 14 2.42 -10.94 -1.92
CA PHE A 14 2.76 -10.88 -3.34
C PHE A 14 3.44 -12.17 -3.82
N LEU A 15 4.46 -12.63 -3.08
CA LEU A 15 5.17 -13.88 -3.37
C LEU A 15 4.21 -15.08 -3.43
N ALA A 16 3.29 -15.16 -2.47
CA ALA A 16 2.28 -16.21 -2.40
C ALA A 16 1.21 -16.11 -3.50
N ALA A 17 0.70 -14.92 -3.80
CA ALA A 17 -0.38 -14.74 -4.79
C ALA A 17 0.08 -14.96 -6.25
N PHE A 18 1.36 -14.70 -6.54
CA PHE A 18 1.93 -14.80 -7.88
C PHE A 18 2.84 -16.02 -8.08
N ASP A 19 2.89 -16.94 -7.11
CA ASP A 19 3.78 -18.12 -7.09
C ASP A 19 5.23 -17.80 -7.51
N THR A 20 5.72 -16.64 -7.08
CA THR A 20 7.05 -16.14 -7.46
C THR A 20 8.16 -16.69 -6.58
N TRP A 21 7.83 -17.62 -5.67
CA TRP A 21 8.77 -18.30 -4.79
C TRP A 21 9.92 -18.97 -5.55
N HIS A 22 9.66 -19.46 -6.76
CA HIS A 22 10.67 -20.12 -7.59
C HIS A 22 11.51 -19.14 -8.44
N HIS A 23 11.16 -17.85 -8.51
CA HIS A 23 11.85 -16.83 -9.31
C HIS A 23 12.95 -16.13 -8.51
N HIS A 24 13.94 -16.89 -8.02
CA HIS A 24 15.09 -16.33 -7.31
C HIS A 24 15.95 -15.46 -8.24
N GLY A 25 16.27 -14.22 -7.82
CA GLY A 25 17.21 -13.34 -8.53
C GLY A 25 16.61 -12.52 -9.68
N THR A 26 15.29 -12.44 -9.80
CA THR A 26 14.66 -11.61 -10.85
C THR A 26 14.61 -10.13 -10.42
N PRO A 27 14.98 -9.18 -11.31
CA PRO A 27 14.90 -7.74 -11.03
C PRO A 27 13.51 -7.27 -10.59
N LEU A 28 12.47 -7.99 -11.03
CA LEU A 28 11.07 -7.73 -10.71
C LEU A 28 10.75 -7.92 -9.22
N LEU A 29 11.35 -8.93 -8.59
CA LEU A 29 11.18 -9.21 -7.15
C LEU A 29 11.84 -8.12 -6.29
N GLY A 30 13.02 -7.65 -6.69
CA GLY A 30 13.69 -6.52 -6.05
C GLY A 30 12.90 -5.21 -6.20
N ALA A 31 12.31 -4.95 -7.37
CA ALA A 31 11.47 -3.77 -7.60
C ALA A 31 10.20 -3.79 -6.75
N MET A 32 9.56 -4.96 -6.57
CA MET A 32 8.40 -5.10 -5.69
C MET A 32 8.77 -4.94 -4.22
N ALA A 33 9.88 -5.52 -3.77
CA ALA A 33 10.41 -5.32 -2.42
C ALA A 33 10.60 -3.84 -2.11
N ALA A 34 11.22 -3.10 -3.04
CA ALA A 34 11.48 -1.68 -2.89
C ALA A 34 10.17 -0.87 -2.84
N ASN A 35 9.21 -1.13 -3.72
CA ASN A 35 7.91 -0.45 -3.71
C ASN A 35 7.16 -0.67 -2.39
N LEU A 36 7.18 -1.90 -1.88
CA LEU A 36 6.55 -2.23 -0.61
C LEU A 36 7.28 -1.59 0.57
N ALA A 37 8.60 -1.65 0.60
CA ALA A 37 9.43 -1.03 1.64
C ALA A 37 9.28 0.50 1.66
N ILE A 38 9.27 1.15 0.49
CA ILE A 38 9.02 2.59 0.36
C ILE A 38 7.60 2.92 0.81
N GLY A 39 6.60 2.15 0.39
CA GLY A 39 5.20 2.33 0.82
C GLY A 39 5.05 2.20 2.33
N GLY A 40 5.64 1.17 2.94
CA GLY A 40 5.66 0.96 4.38
C GLY A 40 6.44 2.05 5.14
N GLY A 41 7.57 2.48 4.59
CA GLY A 41 8.40 3.56 5.14
C GLY A 41 7.68 4.91 5.13
N LEU A 42 6.99 5.24 4.03
CA LEU A 42 6.16 6.44 3.94
C LEU A 42 4.98 6.38 4.91
N LEU A 43 4.29 5.25 4.98
CA LEU A 43 3.25 5.01 5.99
C LEU A 43 3.78 5.26 7.40
N ALA A 44 4.95 4.70 7.74
CA ALA A 44 5.58 4.85 9.05
C ALA A 44 5.95 6.31 9.36
N ALA A 45 6.64 6.98 8.42
CA ALA A 45 7.13 8.34 8.60
C ALA A 45 5.99 9.36 8.70
N PHE A 46 4.87 9.09 8.01
CA PHE A 46 3.73 10.00 7.93
C PHE A 46 2.48 9.48 8.64
N THR A 47 2.60 8.47 9.50
CA THR A 47 1.51 7.88 10.31
C THR A 47 0.71 8.97 11.05
N ARG A 48 1.39 10.01 11.55
CA ARG A 48 0.75 11.13 12.27
C ARG A 48 -0.22 11.98 11.43
N PHE A 49 -0.11 11.92 10.11
CA PHE A 49 -0.96 12.70 9.18
C PHE A 49 -2.13 11.87 8.62
N ILE A 50 -2.17 10.58 8.97
CA ILE A 50 -3.27 9.70 8.59
C ILE A 50 -4.37 9.85 9.62
N ARG A 51 -5.51 10.40 9.18
CA ARG A 51 -6.66 10.68 10.05
C ARG A 51 -7.67 9.54 10.02
N ASN A 52 -7.86 8.91 8.85
CA ASN A 52 -8.87 7.87 8.66
C ASN A 52 -8.21 6.49 8.58
N TRP A 53 -7.77 5.99 9.74
CA TRP A 53 -7.16 4.66 9.84
C TRP A 53 -8.12 3.53 9.50
N ASP A 54 -9.42 3.70 9.79
CA ASP A 54 -10.44 2.68 9.52
C ASP A 54 -10.53 2.34 8.03
N VAL A 55 -10.43 3.36 7.16
CA VAL A 55 -10.48 3.16 5.70
C VAL A 55 -9.23 2.41 5.23
N ILE A 56 -8.04 2.80 5.71
CA ILE A 56 -6.79 2.15 5.33
C ILE A 56 -6.75 0.70 5.82
N LEU A 57 -7.17 0.46 7.06
CA LEU A 57 -7.29 -0.88 7.62
C LEU A 57 -8.32 -1.72 6.87
N GLY A 58 -9.45 -1.14 6.46
CA GLY A 58 -10.46 -1.82 5.66
C GLY A 58 -9.93 -2.26 4.30
N PHE A 59 -9.22 -1.39 3.59
CA PHE A 59 -8.56 -1.74 2.33
C PHE A 59 -7.45 -2.78 2.52
N PHE A 60 -6.65 -2.66 3.58
CA PHE A 60 -5.61 -3.64 3.90
C PHE A 60 -6.21 -5.02 4.18
N LEU A 61 -7.27 -5.08 4.98
CA LEU A 61 -7.98 -6.32 5.29
C LEU A 61 -8.61 -6.92 4.01
N ALA A 62 -9.22 -6.09 3.17
CA ALA A 62 -9.76 -6.54 1.88
C ALA A 62 -8.67 -7.14 0.98
N LEU A 63 -7.47 -6.55 0.97
CA LEU A 63 -6.32 -7.08 0.23
C LEU A 63 -5.88 -8.43 0.79
N VAL A 64 -5.77 -8.57 2.12
CA VAL A 64 -5.43 -9.84 2.77
C VAL A 64 -6.45 -10.92 2.43
N ILE A 65 -7.75 -10.63 2.55
CA ILE A 65 -8.83 -11.56 2.21
C ILE A 65 -8.75 -11.96 0.74
N SER A 66 -8.53 -11.00 -0.16
CA SER A 66 -8.38 -11.27 -1.59
C SER A 66 -7.23 -12.24 -1.87
N VAL A 67 -6.07 -12.01 -1.25
CA VAL A 67 -4.88 -12.87 -1.45
C VAL A 67 -5.11 -14.26 -0.86
N VAL A 68 -5.60 -14.36 0.38
CA VAL A 68 -5.91 -15.66 1.00
C VAL A 68 -6.89 -16.45 0.16
N THR A 69 -7.93 -15.79 -0.38
CA THR A 69 -8.92 -16.47 -1.22
C THR A 69 -8.30 -16.94 -2.54
N VAL A 70 -7.41 -16.17 -3.16
CA VAL A 70 -6.66 -16.60 -4.36
C VAL A 70 -5.81 -17.83 -4.04
N ILE A 71 -5.09 -17.84 -2.91
CA ILE A 71 -4.25 -18.98 -2.50
C ILE A 71 -5.11 -20.24 -2.29
N VAL A 72 -6.25 -20.11 -1.63
CA VAL A 72 -7.18 -21.25 -1.44
C VAL A 72 -7.65 -21.78 -2.80
N LEU A 73 -8.03 -20.90 -3.73
CA LEU A 73 -8.44 -21.31 -5.08
C LEU A 73 -7.31 -21.99 -5.86
N GLN A 74 -6.06 -21.55 -5.67
CA GLN A 74 -4.88 -22.19 -6.26
C GLN A 74 -4.65 -23.60 -5.67
N GLN A 75 -4.81 -23.76 -4.36
CA GLN A 75 -4.66 -25.06 -3.69
C GLN A 75 -5.76 -26.07 -4.06
N THR A 76 -6.93 -25.60 -4.50
CA THR A 76 -8.04 -26.45 -4.94
C THR A 76 -8.03 -26.74 -6.45
N ASP A 77 -6.90 -26.55 -7.14
CA ASP A 77 -6.76 -26.78 -8.59
C ASP A 77 -7.73 -25.93 -9.45
N HIS A 78 -8.18 -24.78 -8.91
CA HIS A 78 -8.98 -23.79 -9.63
C HIS A 78 -8.12 -22.65 -10.17
N ASP A 79 -6.81 -22.88 -10.32
CA ASP A 79 -5.92 -21.90 -10.93
C ASP A 79 -6.26 -21.72 -12.41
N GLY A 80 -6.30 -20.46 -12.85
CA GLY A 80 -6.74 -20.10 -14.21
C GLY A 80 -8.25 -19.99 -14.43
N THR A 81 -9.09 -20.27 -13.42
CA THR A 81 -10.53 -19.96 -13.51
C THR A 81 -10.77 -18.45 -13.63
N ALA A 82 -11.85 -18.07 -14.32
CA ALA A 82 -12.25 -16.66 -14.45
C ALA A 82 -12.40 -15.99 -13.08
N LEU A 83 -12.88 -16.73 -12.08
CA LEU A 83 -13.05 -16.26 -10.71
C LEU A 83 -11.71 -15.92 -10.05
N ALA A 84 -10.72 -16.81 -10.12
CA ALA A 84 -9.37 -16.55 -9.59
C ALA A 84 -8.72 -15.34 -10.28
N THR A 85 -8.90 -15.21 -11.60
CA THR A 85 -8.37 -14.07 -12.38
C THR A 85 -9.04 -12.75 -11.97
N THR A 86 -10.36 -12.71 -11.87
CA THR A 86 -11.10 -11.52 -11.41
C THR A 86 -10.68 -11.13 -9.99
N LEU A 87 -10.47 -12.11 -9.10
CA LEU A 87 -10.06 -11.85 -7.73
C LEU A 87 -8.63 -11.26 -7.65
N LYS A 88 -7.71 -11.73 -8.49
CA LYS A 88 -6.38 -11.12 -8.65
C LYS A 88 -6.49 -9.66 -9.09
N TRP A 89 -7.37 -9.34 -10.06
CA TRP A 89 -7.62 -7.96 -10.50
C TRP A 89 -8.23 -7.08 -9.41
N VAL A 90 -9.20 -7.59 -8.65
CA VAL A 90 -9.77 -6.89 -7.50
C VAL A 90 -8.66 -6.57 -6.49
N GLY A 91 -7.79 -7.54 -6.18
CA GLY A 91 -6.62 -7.31 -5.31
C GLY A 91 -5.71 -6.19 -5.81
N VAL A 92 -5.42 -6.13 -7.12
CA VAL A 92 -4.63 -5.04 -7.73
C VAL A 92 -5.33 -3.68 -7.58
N ILE A 93 -6.64 -3.61 -7.82
CA ILE A 93 -7.40 -2.36 -7.68
C ILE A 93 -7.42 -1.88 -6.22
N VAL A 94 -7.63 -2.80 -5.27
CA VAL A 94 -7.58 -2.50 -3.83
C VAL A 94 -6.19 -2.00 -3.43
N PHE A 95 -5.12 -2.63 -3.94
CA PHE A 95 -3.75 -2.18 -3.72
C PHE A 95 -3.49 -0.80 -4.30
N LEU A 96 -3.94 -0.53 -5.53
CA LEU A 96 -3.83 0.80 -6.14
C LEU A 96 -4.58 1.85 -5.33
N GLY A 97 -5.78 1.51 -4.84
CA GLY A 97 -6.57 2.32 -3.93
C GLY A 97 -5.78 2.73 -2.69
N LEU A 98 -5.14 1.78 -2.01
CA LEU A 98 -4.24 2.06 -0.88
C LEU A 98 -3.10 3.01 -1.25
N ASN A 99 -2.44 2.75 -2.39
CA ASN A 99 -1.32 3.55 -2.87
C ASN A 99 -1.72 4.98 -3.25
N VAL A 100 -2.99 5.27 -3.53
CA VAL A 100 -3.49 6.62 -3.78
C VAL A 100 -4.01 7.28 -2.50
N LEU A 101 -4.77 6.55 -1.69
CA LEU A 101 -5.38 7.06 -0.45
C LEU A 101 -4.34 7.52 0.56
N ILE A 102 -3.25 6.77 0.71
CA ILE A 102 -2.20 7.08 1.68
C ILE A 102 -1.50 8.40 1.32
N PRO A 103 -0.92 8.59 0.11
CA PRO A 103 -0.34 9.88 -0.28
C PRO A 103 -1.34 11.03 -0.23
N LEU A 104 -2.60 10.83 -0.63
CA LEU A 104 -3.61 11.88 -0.54
C LEU A 104 -3.87 12.33 0.91
N GLN A 105 -3.94 11.41 1.87
CA GLN A 105 -4.08 11.77 3.29
C GLN A 105 -2.83 12.49 3.82
N ILE A 106 -1.64 12.06 3.41
CA ILE A 106 -0.38 12.72 3.79
C ILE A 106 -0.32 14.14 3.21
N LEU A 107 -0.69 14.31 1.95
CA LEU A 107 -0.65 15.60 1.26
C LEU A 107 -1.68 16.57 1.87
N SER A 108 -2.93 16.12 2.03
CA SER A 108 -4.03 16.95 2.54
C SER A 108 -3.89 17.35 4.01
N ASN A 109 -3.41 16.45 4.87
CA ASN A 109 -3.33 16.70 6.31
C ASN A 109 -1.93 17.12 6.77
N GLY A 110 -0.89 16.91 5.97
CA GLY A 110 0.49 17.22 6.33
C GLY A 110 1.10 18.32 5.47
N VAL A 111 1.24 18.07 4.17
CA VAL A 111 2.00 18.94 3.27
C VAL A 111 1.28 20.26 3.01
N ILE A 112 -0.01 20.24 2.65
CA ILE A 112 -0.78 21.46 2.35
C ILE A 112 -0.85 22.39 3.58
N PRO A 113 -1.18 21.91 4.80
CA PRO A 113 -1.17 22.77 5.98
C PRO A 113 0.21 23.35 6.30
N MET A 114 1.29 22.60 6.06
CA MET A 114 2.65 23.10 6.25
C MET A 114 3.00 24.20 5.24
N LEU A 115 2.63 24.04 3.98
CA LEU A 115 2.84 25.05 2.94
C LEU A 115 2.08 26.34 3.26
N ASN A 116 0.79 26.23 3.60
CA ASN A 116 -0.04 27.40 3.94
C ASN A 116 0.51 28.17 5.16
N ARG A 117 1.04 27.46 6.18
CA ARG A 117 1.68 28.09 7.35
C ARG A 117 2.96 28.84 6.97
N ASN A 118 3.74 28.31 6.04
CA ASN A 118 4.97 28.94 5.57
C ASN A 118 4.67 30.16 4.69
N GLU A 119 3.66 30.08 3.84
CA GLU A 119 3.20 31.22 3.02
C GLU A 119 2.70 32.36 3.92
N ALA A 120 1.88 32.06 4.93
CA ALA A 120 1.40 33.05 5.90
C ALA A 120 2.55 33.73 6.67
N ARG A 121 3.60 32.97 7.03
CA ARG A 121 4.80 33.54 7.67
C ARG A 121 5.55 34.49 6.74
N ARG A 122 5.76 34.10 5.49
CA ARG A 122 6.46 34.93 4.49
C ARG A 122 5.71 36.22 4.18
N ALA A 123 4.38 36.16 4.11
CA ALA A 123 3.54 37.35 3.91
C ALA A 123 3.70 38.34 5.09
N ALA A 124 3.69 37.85 6.33
CA ALA A 124 3.88 38.69 7.51
C ALA A 124 5.29 39.31 7.59
N GLU A 125 6.32 38.60 7.13
CA GLU A 125 7.70 39.14 7.05
C GLU A 125 7.87 40.19 5.95
N SER A 126 7.06 40.17 4.89
CA SER A 126 7.09 41.18 3.83
C SER A 126 6.31 42.46 4.12
N GLU A 127 5.39 42.41 5.08
CA GLU A 127 4.57 43.55 5.51
C GLU A 127 5.17 44.30 6.73
N ALA A 128 6.19 43.74 7.37
CA ALA A 128 6.92 44.30 8.52
C ALA A 128 8.18 45.06 8.09
#